data_AF-A0A7J3XHH5-F1
#
_entry.id   AF-A0A7J3XHH5-F1
#
_cell.length_a   1.000
_cell.length_b   1.000
_cell.length_c   1.000
_cell.angle_alpha   90.00
_cell.angle_beta   90.00
_cell.angle_gamma   90.00
#
_symmetry.space_group_name_H-M   'P 1'
#
loop_
_entity.id
_entity.type
_entity.pdbx_description
1 polymer ?
#
loop_
_entity_poly.entity_id
_entity_poly.type
_entity_poly.pdbx_seq_one_letter_code
_entity_poly.pdbx_strand_id
1 'polypeptide(L)'
;MTFSALWRRARSITRYVRSNGTLALNLGVAALIAVASGYLKVPPHVALLSAASVILLLNLRALPRGFEEGTRKLMVRSLLLTGRGLKSEELKLLSLTLRVTIVAAAALSTATVVYTLVASFSTPLVVLAAAFLCLPPTILALPRLLIRFWASERRVRAEVELPYLVILLRTISVLKIPIYDILSLVESSYALPALAREIKLSKKISTLTNMSILSALDAVYAHHPSERVSNLLRRVINAAVARGDYSEVTERVFDVLYSWFESRVSGLVGNLTIIVGTSLFVYLFTPVIVAAVAPVMGGNLLPVLGVSLALQVSAFFTLYSIIVGLYPSSLIVRPSRVLRLTALASLLASASVALYNVFVLVTGGEPLGEYLTLAILVVLVLPALVVSEVELRRVHLYDTFIRVASDALTVAAATGENPIAVLERSTSRYGGRVTRLTRAVTTSYVSERLRRGIVARAPTTYHAAFVETLMNVFKLGATPEMLK
;
A
#
# COMPACT_ATOMS: atom_id res chain seq x y z
N MET A 1 22.61 3.08 -38.56
CA MET A 1 22.51 1.61 -38.33
C MET A 1 23.01 0.91 -39.58
N THR A 2 24.09 0.14 -39.52
CA THR A 2 24.69 -0.49 -40.71
C THR A 2 23.86 -1.70 -41.18
N PHE A 3 23.81 -1.93 -42.49
CA PHE A 3 23.09 -3.05 -43.11
C PHE A 3 23.49 -4.42 -42.51
N SER A 4 24.75 -4.54 -42.07
CA SER A 4 25.28 -5.75 -41.40
C SER A 4 24.73 -5.98 -39.98
N ALA A 5 24.26 -4.94 -39.28
CA ALA A 5 23.59 -5.05 -37.98
C ALA A 5 22.11 -5.44 -38.13
N LEU A 6 21.45 -4.90 -39.16
CA LEU A 6 20.10 -5.29 -39.56
C LEU A 6 20.05 -6.75 -40.03
N TRP A 7 21.00 -7.18 -40.86
CA TRP A 7 21.09 -8.56 -41.33
C TRP A 7 21.38 -9.57 -40.21
N ARG A 8 22.22 -9.19 -39.24
CA ARG A 8 22.48 -10.04 -38.06
C ARG A 8 21.28 -10.15 -37.13
N ARG A 9 20.53 -9.06 -36.91
CA ARG A 9 19.25 -9.11 -36.19
C ARG A 9 18.20 -9.93 -36.93
N ALA A 10 18.09 -9.78 -38.25
CA ALA A 10 17.18 -10.56 -39.08
C ALA A 10 17.51 -12.08 -39.00
N ARG A 11 18.79 -12.46 -39.09
CA ARG A 11 19.22 -13.86 -38.92
C ARG A 11 19.00 -14.41 -37.50
N SER A 12 19.15 -13.57 -36.48
CA SER A 12 18.86 -13.95 -35.09
C SER A 12 17.36 -14.21 -34.89
N ILE A 13 16.53 -13.34 -35.44
CA ILE A 13 15.06 -13.47 -35.39
C ILE A 13 14.61 -14.69 -36.18
N THR A 14 15.14 -14.94 -37.39
CA THR A 14 14.74 -16.11 -38.18
C THR A 14 15.19 -17.43 -37.57
N ARG A 15 16.37 -17.49 -36.93
CA ARG A 15 16.78 -18.68 -36.16
C ARG A 15 15.88 -18.89 -34.93
N TYR A 16 15.52 -17.81 -34.23
CA TYR A 16 14.64 -17.86 -33.06
C TYR A 16 13.21 -18.29 -33.43
N VAL A 17 12.70 -17.83 -34.57
CA VAL A 17 11.41 -18.25 -35.14
C VAL A 17 11.46 -19.70 -35.61
N ARG A 18 12.56 -20.15 -36.20
CA ARG A 18 12.75 -21.55 -36.63
C ARG A 18 12.88 -22.52 -35.45
N SER A 19 13.44 -22.09 -34.33
CA SER A 19 13.56 -22.91 -33.11
C SER A 19 12.28 -22.96 -32.26
N ASN A 20 11.36 -22.00 -32.43
CA ASN A 20 10.06 -21.98 -31.76
C ASN A 20 8.95 -22.28 -32.77
N GLY A 21 8.66 -23.57 -32.97
CA GLY A 21 7.62 -24.02 -33.91
C GLY A 21 6.24 -23.37 -33.69
N THR A 22 5.93 -22.95 -32.47
CA THR A 22 4.71 -22.20 -32.14
C THR A 22 4.73 -20.75 -32.66
N LEU A 23 5.89 -20.07 -32.65
CA LEU A 23 6.04 -18.73 -33.21
C LEU A 23 5.99 -18.74 -34.74
N ALA A 24 6.58 -19.74 -35.39
CA ALA A 24 6.49 -19.92 -36.83
C ALA A 24 5.05 -20.17 -37.28
N LEU A 25 4.29 -20.98 -36.53
CA LEU A 25 2.89 -21.26 -36.80
C LEU A 25 2.00 -20.02 -36.56
N ASN A 26 2.24 -19.26 -35.48
CA ASN A 26 1.53 -18.01 -35.20
C ASN A 26 1.79 -16.93 -36.27
N LEU A 27 3.04 -16.80 -36.74
CA LEU A 27 3.40 -15.87 -37.82
C LEU A 27 2.82 -16.30 -39.18
N GLY A 28 2.81 -17.60 -39.46
CA GLY A 28 2.21 -18.16 -40.68
C GLY A 28 0.70 -17.93 -40.73
N VAL A 29 0.00 -18.14 -39.61
CA VAL A 29 -1.44 -17.93 -39.52
C VAL A 29 -1.80 -16.44 -39.53
N ALA A 30 -1.03 -15.58 -38.85
CA ALA A 30 -1.22 -14.13 -38.92
C ALA A 30 -0.98 -13.57 -40.34
N ALA A 31 0.03 -14.09 -41.05
CA ALA A 31 0.29 -13.73 -42.44
C ALA A 31 -0.84 -14.20 -43.38
N LEU A 32 -1.37 -15.42 -43.17
CA LEU A 32 -2.53 -15.93 -43.92
C LEU A 32 -3.78 -15.06 -43.71
N ILE A 33 -4.05 -14.65 -42.47
CA ILE A 33 -5.17 -13.76 -42.12
C ILE A 33 -4.96 -12.36 -42.73
N ALA A 34 -3.74 -11.83 -42.69
CA ALA A 34 -3.42 -10.55 -43.32
C ALA A 34 -3.61 -10.59 -44.85
N VAL A 35 -3.16 -11.66 -45.52
CA VAL A 35 -3.33 -11.85 -46.97
C VAL A 35 -4.80 -12.05 -47.33
N ALA A 36 -5.55 -12.85 -46.58
CA ALA A 36 -6.99 -13.05 -46.79
C ALA A 36 -7.79 -11.76 -46.59
N SER A 37 -7.42 -10.94 -45.59
CA SER A 37 -8.08 -9.67 -45.31
C SER A 37 -7.85 -8.61 -46.40
N GLY A 38 -6.66 -8.61 -47.03
CA GLY A 38 -6.35 -7.75 -48.17
C GLY A 38 -7.16 -8.10 -49.42
N TYR A 39 -7.41 -9.39 -49.64
CA TYR A 39 -8.27 -9.86 -50.75
C TYR A 39 -9.76 -9.53 -50.53
N LEU A 40 -10.24 -9.52 -49.29
CA LEU A 40 -11.65 -9.30 -48.95
C LEU A 40 -12.00 -7.81 -48.69
N LYS A 41 -11.06 -6.87 -48.87
CA LYS A 41 -11.21 -5.44 -48.54
C LYS A 41 -11.72 -5.20 -47.10
N VAL A 42 -11.34 -6.07 -46.17
CA VAL A 42 -11.74 -5.96 -44.77
C VAL A 42 -11.00 -4.77 -44.14
N PRO A 43 -11.67 -3.94 -43.30
CA PRO A 43 -11.00 -2.83 -42.64
C PRO A 43 -9.78 -3.31 -41.84
N PRO A 44 -8.63 -2.60 -41.90
CA PRO A 44 -7.35 -3.08 -41.37
C PRO A 44 -7.37 -3.36 -39.86
N HIS A 45 -8.24 -2.69 -39.11
CA HIS A 45 -8.44 -2.93 -37.67
C HIS A 45 -9.17 -4.26 -37.38
N VAL A 46 -10.07 -4.72 -38.25
CA VAL A 46 -10.75 -6.02 -38.14
C VAL A 46 -9.78 -7.16 -38.49
N ALA A 47 -8.90 -6.95 -39.48
CA ALA A 47 -7.81 -7.88 -39.80
C ALA A 47 -6.82 -8.05 -38.63
N LEU A 48 -6.42 -6.95 -37.98
CA LEU A 48 -5.57 -6.97 -36.78
C LEU A 48 -6.22 -7.69 -35.59
N LEU A 49 -7.51 -7.46 -35.35
CA LEU A 49 -8.27 -8.15 -34.29
C LEU A 49 -8.38 -9.65 -34.54
N SER A 50 -8.62 -10.07 -35.79
CA SER A 50 -8.69 -11.50 -36.15
C SER A 50 -7.32 -12.20 -36.09
N ALA A 51 -6.25 -11.53 -36.51
CA ALA A 51 -4.90 -12.07 -36.35
C ALA A 51 -4.51 -12.19 -34.87
N ALA A 52 -4.83 -11.17 -34.04
CA ALA A 52 -4.57 -11.20 -32.61
C ALA A 52 -5.39 -12.29 -31.88
N SER A 53 -6.65 -12.50 -32.26
CA SER A 53 -7.51 -13.52 -31.66
C SER A 53 -7.00 -14.93 -31.95
N VAL A 54 -6.56 -15.19 -33.18
CA VAL A 54 -6.04 -16.51 -33.59
C VAL A 54 -4.68 -16.79 -32.95
N ILE A 55 -3.79 -15.80 -32.86
CA ILE A 55 -2.53 -15.94 -32.11
C ILE A 55 -2.80 -16.27 -30.63
N LEU A 56 -3.79 -15.63 -30.00
CA LEU A 56 -4.18 -15.93 -28.63
C LEU A 56 -4.78 -17.34 -28.48
N LEU A 57 -5.62 -17.76 -29.44
CA LEU A 57 -6.24 -19.10 -29.46
C LEU A 57 -5.18 -20.20 -29.57
N LEU A 58 -4.20 -20.03 -30.46
CA LEU A 58 -3.11 -20.98 -30.68
C LEU A 58 -2.21 -21.15 -29.45
N ASN A 59 -2.15 -20.13 -28.59
CA ASN A 59 -1.32 -20.13 -27.39
C ASN A 59 -2.07 -20.45 -26.08
N LEU A 60 -3.36 -20.83 -26.15
CA LEU A 60 -4.23 -21.13 -25.00
C LEU A 60 -3.64 -22.14 -24.00
N ARG A 61 -2.86 -23.12 -24.48
CA ARG A 61 -2.24 -24.16 -23.64
C ARG A 61 -0.77 -23.90 -23.30
N ALA A 62 -0.04 -23.19 -24.17
CA ALA A 62 1.39 -22.97 -24.03
C ALA A 62 1.74 -21.82 -23.07
N LEU A 63 1.02 -20.70 -23.15
CA LEU A 63 1.27 -19.52 -22.31
C LEU A 63 1.06 -19.79 -20.81
N PRO A 64 -0.03 -20.45 -20.37
CA PRO A 64 -0.25 -20.69 -18.94
C PRO A 64 0.79 -21.64 -18.32
N ARG A 65 1.26 -22.64 -19.06
CA ARG A 65 2.28 -23.60 -18.58
C ARG A 65 3.65 -22.94 -18.44
N GLY A 66 4.10 -22.20 -19.47
CA GLY A 66 5.36 -21.44 -19.39
C GLY A 66 5.33 -20.35 -18.30
N PHE A 67 4.14 -19.78 -18.04
CA PHE A 67 3.93 -18.85 -16.95
C PHE A 67 4.03 -19.50 -15.57
N GLU A 68 3.42 -20.67 -15.36
CA GLU A 68 3.52 -21.45 -14.10
C GLU A 68 4.98 -21.84 -13.79
N GLU A 69 5.75 -22.29 -14.79
CA GLU A 69 7.16 -22.64 -14.61
C GLU A 69 8.04 -21.41 -14.33
N GLY A 70 7.83 -20.31 -15.05
CA GLY A 70 8.56 -19.06 -14.86
C GLY A 70 8.26 -18.41 -13.50
N THR A 71 7.00 -18.46 -13.06
CA THR A 71 6.58 -17.93 -11.74
C THR A 71 7.07 -18.80 -10.59
N ARG A 72 7.20 -20.13 -10.77
CA ARG A 72 7.77 -21.04 -9.76
C ARG A 72 9.25 -20.74 -9.48
N LYS A 73 10.05 -20.43 -10.50
CA LYS A 73 11.44 -19.98 -10.31
C LYS A 73 11.52 -18.62 -9.63
N LEU A 74 10.59 -17.72 -9.95
CA LEU A 74 10.45 -16.43 -9.26
C LEU A 74 10.02 -16.59 -7.80
N MET A 75 9.28 -17.63 -7.45
CA MET A 75 8.76 -17.89 -6.10
C MET A 75 9.87 -18.09 -5.06
N VAL A 76 10.88 -18.91 -5.37
CA VAL A 76 12.03 -19.16 -4.46
C VAL A 76 12.82 -17.86 -4.23
N ARG A 77 13.06 -17.10 -5.31
CA ARG A 77 13.74 -15.81 -5.22
C ARG A 77 12.89 -14.76 -4.51
N SER A 78 11.56 -14.81 -4.66
CA SER A 78 10.63 -13.89 -3.99
C SER A 78 10.61 -14.11 -2.49
N LEU A 79 10.66 -15.35 -1.99
CA LEU A 79 10.56 -15.62 -0.57
C LEU A 79 11.72 -14.98 0.22
N LEU A 80 12.94 -15.02 -0.33
CA LEU A 80 14.12 -14.35 0.26
C LEU A 80 14.05 -12.82 0.13
N LEU A 81 13.57 -12.30 -1.00
CA LEU A 81 13.52 -10.84 -1.26
C LEU A 81 12.36 -10.13 -0.55
N THR A 82 11.19 -10.75 -0.47
CA THR A 82 9.94 -10.11 0.00
C THR A 82 9.49 -10.61 1.37
N GLY A 83 10.08 -11.69 1.90
CA GLY A 83 9.63 -12.34 3.13
C GLY A 83 8.24 -13.01 3.01
N ARG A 84 7.67 -13.05 1.80
CA ARG A 84 6.38 -13.66 1.45
C ARG A 84 6.54 -14.46 0.16
N GLY A 85 6.38 -15.77 0.24
CA GLY A 85 6.20 -16.58 -0.97
C GLY A 85 4.78 -16.43 -1.50
N LEU A 86 4.63 -16.32 -2.83
CA LEU A 86 3.35 -16.56 -3.50
C LEU A 86 2.86 -17.97 -3.13
N LYS A 87 1.65 -18.07 -2.61
CA LYS A 87 1.07 -19.38 -2.27
C LYS A 87 0.78 -20.16 -3.56
N SER A 88 0.84 -21.48 -3.49
CA SER A 88 0.48 -22.35 -4.62
C SER A 88 -0.96 -22.12 -5.09
N GLU A 89 -1.87 -21.77 -4.17
CA GLU A 89 -3.26 -21.40 -4.47
C GLU A 89 -3.38 -20.08 -5.24
N GLU A 90 -2.59 -19.07 -4.88
CA GLU A 90 -2.57 -17.78 -5.57
C GLU A 90 -2.05 -17.94 -7.00
N LEU A 91 -1.05 -18.80 -7.21
CA LEU A 91 -0.54 -19.13 -8.54
C LEU A 91 -1.57 -19.87 -9.40
N LYS A 92 -2.31 -20.81 -8.82
CA LYS A 92 -3.42 -21.50 -9.49
C LYS A 92 -4.54 -20.54 -9.86
N LEU A 93 -4.89 -19.61 -8.98
CA LEU A 93 -5.87 -18.56 -9.26
C LEU A 93 -5.38 -17.65 -10.39
N LEU A 94 -4.13 -17.21 -10.35
CA LEU A 94 -3.56 -16.33 -11.38
C LEU A 94 -3.48 -17.04 -12.73
N SER A 95 -3.12 -18.32 -12.77
CA SER A 95 -3.12 -19.10 -14.02
C SER A 95 -4.54 -19.38 -14.53
N LEU A 96 -5.51 -19.59 -13.64
CA LEU A 96 -6.93 -19.71 -14.00
C LEU A 96 -7.47 -18.38 -14.56
N THR A 97 -7.20 -17.24 -13.91
CA THR A 97 -7.61 -15.91 -14.41
C THR A 97 -6.99 -15.61 -15.77
N LEU A 98 -5.73 -15.99 -16.01
CA LEU A 98 -5.10 -15.86 -17.31
C LEU A 98 -5.82 -16.70 -18.38
N ARG A 99 -6.20 -17.95 -18.06
CA ARG A 99 -6.96 -18.80 -18.99
C ARG A 99 -8.33 -18.21 -19.32
N VAL A 100 -9.08 -17.79 -18.29
CA VAL A 100 -10.41 -17.19 -18.47
C VAL A 100 -10.33 -15.90 -19.28
N THR A 101 -9.34 -15.04 -19.01
CA THR A 101 -9.18 -13.78 -19.77
C THR A 101 -8.75 -14.01 -21.21
N ILE A 102 -7.91 -15.01 -21.51
CA ILE A 102 -7.57 -15.38 -22.89
C ILE A 102 -8.81 -15.90 -23.63
N VAL A 103 -9.60 -16.77 -23.00
CA VAL A 103 -10.85 -17.29 -23.60
C VAL A 103 -11.87 -16.17 -23.83
N ALA A 104 -12.05 -15.29 -22.85
CA ALA A 104 -12.95 -14.15 -22.96
C ALA A 104 -12.49 -13.16 -24.04
N ALA A 105 -11.19 -12.82 -24.10
CA ALA A 105 -10.65 -11.95 -25.14
C ALA A 105 -10.83 -12.54 -26.54
N ALA A 106 -10.60 -13.85 -26.69
CA ALA A 106 -10.85 -14.55 -27.95
C ALA A 106 -12.33 -14.51 -28.34
N ALA A 107 -13.24 -14.91 -27.45
CA ALA A 107 -14.68 -14.91 -27.71
C ALA A 107 -15.23 -13.51 -28.02
N LEU A 108 -14.75 -12.49 -27.31
CA LEU A 108 -15.20 -11.12 -27.50
C LEU A 108 -14.66 -10.55 -28.81
N SER A 109 -13.39 -10.83 -29.16
CA SER A 109 -12.81 -10.44 -30.44
C SER A 109 -13.50 -11.12 -31.63
N THR A 110 -13.85 -12.41 -31.53
CA THR A 110 -14.59 -13.11 -32.59
C THR A 110 -16.01 -12.57 -32.71
N ALA A 111 -16.70 -12.32 -31.59
CA ALA A 111 -18.02 -11.68 -31.60
C ALA A 111 -17.97 -10.27 -32.22
N THR A 112 -16.90 -9.52 -31.97
CA THR A 112 -16.69 -8.19 -32.56
C THR A 112 -16.53 -8.28 -34.07
N VAL A 113 -15.69 -9.20 -34.56
CA VAL A 113 -15.48 -9.41 -35.99
C VAL A 113 -16.79 -9.82 -36.68
N VAL A 114 -17.53 -10.78 -36.12
CA VAL A 114 -18.81 -11.24 -36.68
C VAL A 114 -19.84 -10.11 -36.70
N TYR A 115 -19.98 -9.35 -35.61
CA TYR A 115 -20.92 -8.25 -35.55
C TYR A 115 -20.59 -7.15 -36.57
N THR A 116 -19.31 -6.80 -36.71
CA THR A 116 -18.86 -5.79 -37.70
C THR A 116 -19.06 -6.22 -39.14
N LEU A 117 -19.08 -7.54 -39.41
CA LEU A 117 -19.33 -8.09 -40.75
C LEU A 117 -20.82 -8.15 -41.11
N VAL A 118 -21.71 -8.27 -40.11
CA VAL A 118 -23.15 -8.54 -40.33
C VAL A 118 -24.03 -7.29 -40.18
N ALA A 119 -23.81 -6.46 -39.16
CA ALA A 119 -24.78 -5.44 -38.75
C ALA A 119 -24.34 -3.99 -39.04
N SER A 120 -23.11 -3.62 -38.64
CA SER A 120 -22.40 -2.36 -38.91
C SER A 120 -21.28 -2.15 -37.88
N PHE A 121 -20.47 -1.09 -38.01
CA PHE A 121 -19.40 -0.77 -37.08
C PHE A 121 -19.92 -0.25 -35.73
N SER A 122 -19.56 -0.95 -34.64
CA SER A 122 -19.87 -0.55 -33.26
C SER A 122 -18.60 -0.18 -32.51
N THR A 123 -18.39 1.13 -32.31
CA THR A 123 -17.30 1.69 -31.50
C THR A 123 -17.18 1.10 -30.09
N PRO A 124 -18.25 0.92 -29.28
CA PRO A 124 -18.10 0.40 -27.92
C PRO A 124 -17.62 -1.07 -27.91
N LEU A 125 -18.01 -1.86 -28.89
CA LEU A 125 -17.67 -3.29 -28.96
C LEU A 125 -16.20 -3.48 -29.36
N VAL A 126 -15.68 -2.64 -30.26
CA VAL A 126 -14.25 -2.58 -30.61
C VAL A 126 -13.39 -2.12 -29.43
N VAL A 127 -13.82 -1.10 -28.69
CA VAL A 127 -13.12 -0.63 -27.49
C VAL A 127 -13.09 -1.72 -26.41
N LEU A 128 -14.21 -2.43 -26.21
CA LEU A 128 -14.29 -3.56 -25.28
C LEU A 128 -13.35 -4.70 -25.69
N ALA A 129 -13.32 -5.07 -26.97
CA ALA A 129 -12.41 -6.09 -27.50
C ALA A 129 -10.94 -5.72 -27.35
N ALA A 130 -10.59 -4.46 -27.66
CA ALA A 130 -9.25 -3.94 -27.47
C ALA A 130 -8.83 -3.95 -26.00
N ALA A 131 -9.72 -3.56 -25.08
CA ALA A 131 -9.46 -3.60 -23.64
C ALA A 131 -9.19 -5.03 -23.15
N PHE A 132 -9.99 -6.01 -23.59
CA PHE A 132 -9.80 -7.42 -23.23
C PHE A 132 -8.52 -8.03 -23.84
N LEU A 133 -8.11 -7.60 -25.04
CA LEU A 133 -6.83 -8.01 -25.65
C LEU A 133 -5.61 -7.45 -24.90
N CYS A 134 -5.76 -6.32 -24.21
CA CYS A 134 -4.72 -5.72 -23.37
C CYS A 134 -4.59 -6.37 -21.98
N LEU A 135 -5.58 -7.13 -21.51
CA LEU A 135 -5.53 -7.77 -20.18
C LEU A 135 -4.48 -8.89 -20.05
N PRO A 136 -4.34 -9.85 -21.00
CA PRO A 136 -3.35 -10.92 -20.89
C PRO A 136 -1.89 -10.46 -20.64
N PRO A 137 -1.34 -9.46 -21.36
CA PRO A 137 0.02 -8.99 -21.07
C PRO A 137 0.15 -8.32 -19.69
N THR A 138 -0.90 -7.67 -19.19
CA THR A 138 -0.89 -7.10 -17.82
C THR A 138 -0.87 -8.19 -16.76
N ILE A 139 -1.65 -9.26 -16.93
CA ILE A 139 -1.68 -10.42 -16.02
C ILE A 139 -0.33 -11.16 -16.02
N LEU A 140 0.32 -11.27 -17.18
CA LEU A 140 1.66 -11.85 -17.29
C LEU A 140 2.75 -11.01 -16.59
N ALA A 141 2.63 -9.68 -16.62
CA ALA A 141 3.55 -8.77 -15.93
C ALA A 141 3.28 -8.68 -14.42
N LEU A 142 2.06 -9.00 -13.98
CA LEU A 142 1.56 -8.81 -12.62
C LEU A 142 2.47 -9.44 -11.54
N PRO A 143 2.95 -10.69 -11.63
CA PRO A 143 3.78 -11.28 -10.58
C PRO A 143 5.11 -10.53 -10.40
N ARG A 144 5.71 -10.04 -11.49
CA ARG A 144 6.97 -9.28 -11.43
C ARG A 144 6.73 -7.92 -10.78
N LEU A 145 5.61 -7.27 -11.12
CA LEU A 145 5.21 -6.01 -10.50
C LEU A 145 4.90 -6.20 -9.02
N LEU A 146 4.19 -7.27 -8.65
CA LEU A 146 3.89 -7.62 -7.26
C LEU A 146 5.15 -7.90 -6.45
N ILE A 147 6.12 -8.65 -6.99
CA ILE A 147 7.39 -8.90 -6.28
C ILE A 147 8.15 -7.60 -6.05
N ARG A 148 8.23 -6.71 -7.06
CA ARG A 148 8.86 -5.39 -6.91
C ARG A 148 8.11 -4.53 -5.88
N PHE A 149 6.78 -4.56 -5.94
CA PHE A 149 5.91 -3.85 -5.02
C PHE A 149 6.12 -4.36 -3.58
N TRP A 150 6.07 -5.67 -3.33
CA TRP A 150 6.29 -6.25 -2.01
C TRP A 150 7.71 -6.02 -1.48
N ALA A 151 8.73 -6.09 -2.34
CA ALA A 151 10.11 -5.75 -1.94
C ALA A 151 10.23 -4.27 -1.56
N SER A 152 9.60 -3.37 -2.33
CA SER A 152 9.55 -1.94 -2.00
C SER A 152 8.75 -1.69 -0.73
N GLU A 153 7.66 -2.42 -0.51
CA GLU A 153 6.82 -2.31 0.67
C GLU A 153 7.57 -2.79 1.93
N ARG A 154 8.28 -3.93 1.85
CA ARG A 154 9.16 -4.42 2.92
C ARG A 154 10.23 -3.38 3.25
N ARG A 155 10.90 -2.85 2.23
CA ARG A 155 11.91 -1.78 2.37
C ARG A 155 11.35 -0.57 3.10
N VAL A 156 10.27 0.02 2.58
CA VAL A 156 9.69 1.26 3.11
C VAL A 156 9.18 1.05 4.53
N ARG A 157 8.49 -0.05 4.82
CA ARG A 157 7.96 -0.33 6.17
C ARG A 157 9.08 -0.50 7.20
N ALA A 158 10.14 -1.24 6.88
CA ALA A 158 11.28 -1.41 7.79
C ALA A 158 12.03 -0.09 8.02
N GLU A 159 12.23 0.72 6.97
CA GLU A 159 12.86 2.04 7.11
C GLU A 159 12.04 3.02 7.96
N VAL A 160 10.71 2.90 7.93
CA VAL A 160 9.78 3.75 8.69
C VAL A 160 9.76 3.36 10.17
N GLU A 161 9.95 2.07 10.46
CA GLU A 161 10.00 1.54 11.84
C GLU A 161 11.39 1.71 12.50
N LEU A 162 12.44 1.92 11.71
CA LEU A 162 13.85 1.98 12.15
C LEU A 162 14.13 3.00 13.26
N PRO A 163 13.64 4.25 13.21
CA PRO A 163 13.90 5.22 14.28
C PRO A 163 13.31 4.79 15.62
N TYR A 164 12.11 4.18 15.59
CA TYR A 164 11.44 3.70 16.79
C TYR A 164 12.14 2.48 17.39
N LEU A 165 12.69 1.60 16.55
CA LEU A 165 13.53 0.51 17.02
C LEU A 165 14.76 1.04 17.76
N VAL A 166 15.39 2.08 17.26
CA VAL A 166 16.61 2.62 17.89
C VAL A 166 16.29 3.41 19.15
N ILE A 167 15.16 4.12 19.21
CA ILE A 167 14.64 4.67 20.47
C ILE A 167 14.40 3.54 21.49
N LEU A 168 13.73 2.47 21.08
CA LEU A 168 13.47 1.31 21.95
C LEU A 168 14.78 0.66 22.42
N LEU A 169 15.72 0.43 21.51
CA LEU A 169 17.05 -0.12 21.84
C LEU A 169 17.81 0.77 22.81
N ARG A 170 17.74 2.10 22.67
CA ARG A 170 18.37 3.05 23.60
C ARG A 170 17.70 3.01 24.98
N THR A 171 16.37 3.04 25.03
CA THR A 171 15.65 2.97 26.32
C THR A 171 15.92 1.65 27.05
N ILE A 172 16.10 0.56 26.31
CA ILE A 172 16.35 -0.77 26.89
C ILE A 172 17.84 -1.03 27.14
N SER A 173 18.76 -0.41 26.39
CA SER A 173 20.20 -0.56 26.64
C SER A 173 20.59 0.00 28.00
N VAL A 174 19.93 1.07 28.45
CA VAL A 174 20.07 1.63 29.81
C VAL A 174 19.71 0.59 30.89
N LEU A 175 18.78 -0.33 30.59
CA LEU A 175 18.37 -1.41 31.50
C LEU A 175 19.34 -2.60 31.53
N LYS A 176 20.43 -2.57 30.73
CA LYS A 176 21.41 -3.67 30.58
C LYS A 176 20.75 -5.02 30.27
N ILE A 177 19.61 -4.99 29.58
CA ILE A 177 18.88 -6.20 29.18
C ILE A 177 19.64 -6.88 28.04
N PRO A 178 19.77 -8.22 28.04
CA PRO A 178 20.47 -8.92 26.98
C PRO A 178 19.73 -8.79 25.65
N ILE A 179 20.49 -8.80 24.54
CA ILE A 179 19.92 -8.60 23.20
C ILE A 179 18.85 -9.62 22.84
N TYR A 180 18.92 -10.85 23.37
CA TYR A 180 17.92 -11.89 23.16
C TYR A 180 16.55 -11.50 23.71
N ASP A 181 16.51 -10.88 24.89
CA ASP A 181 15.26 -10.43 25.51
C ASP A 181 14.68 -9.24 24.72
N ILE A 182 15.53 -8.36 24.20
CA ILE A 182 15.08 -7.30 23.29
C ILE A 182 14.51 -7.87 22.00
N LEU A 183 15.18 -8.85 21.39
CA LEU A 183 14.68 -9.49 20.19
C LEU A 183 13.33 -10.15 20.45
N SER A 184 13.13 -10.75 21.64
CA SER A 184 11.82 -11.29 22.05
C SER A 184 10.76 -10.20 22.21
N LEU A 185 11.15 -9.04 22.75
CA LEU A 185 10.27 -7.89 22.95
C LEU A 185 9.84 -7.29 21.61
N VAL A 186 10.77 -7.15 20.66
CA VAL A 186 10.49 -6.73 19.28
C VAL A 186 9.70 -7.81 18.51
N GLU A 187 9.96 -9.10 18.73
CA GLU A 187 9.16 -10.21 18.15
C GLU A 187 7.68 -10.11 18.57
N SER A 188 7.45 -9.68 19.81
CA SER A 188 6.13 -9.48 20.40
C SER A 188 5.49 -8.13 20.10
N SER A 189 6.22 -7.19 19.50
CA SER A 189 5.77 -5.81 19.30
C SER A 189 4.65 -5.73 18.27
N TYR A 190 3.58 -5.03 18.64
CA TYR A 190 2.47 -4.72 17.74
C TYR A 190 2.67 -3.38 17.00
N ALA A 191 3.47 -2.47 17.56
CA ALA A 191 3.80 -1.19 16.95
C ALA A 191 4.83 -1.30 15.83
N LEU A 192 5.74 -2.27 15.91
CA LEU A 192 6.82 -2.54 14.94
C LEU A 192 6.61 -3.86 14.17
N PRO A 193 5.50 -4.00 13.41
CA PRO A 193 5.14 -5.26 12.78
C PRO A 193 6.06 -5.67 11.62
N ALA A 194 6.78 -4.75 10.97
CA ALA A 194 7.76 -5.14 9.95
C ALA A 194 8.99 -5.79 10.62
N LEU A 195 9.54 -5.15 11.64
CA LEU A 195 10.69 -5.68 12.37
C LEU A 195 10.37 -6.95 13.15
N ALA A 196 9.20 -7.03 13.77
CA ALA A 196 8.71 -8.26 14.41
C ALA A 196 8.65 -9.44 13.43
N ARG A 197 8.29 -9.18 12.16
CA ARG A 197 8.29 -10.20 11.11
C ARG A 197 9.69 -10.65 10.73
N GLU A 198 10.64 -9.72 10.63
CA GLU A 198 12.04 -10.06 10.35
C GLU A 198 12.61 -10.97 11.45
N ILE A 199 12.38 -10.66 12.72
CA ILE A 199 12.84 -11.50 13.84
C ILE A 199 12.17 -12.89 13.82
N LYS A 200 10.87 -12.96 13.53
CA LYS A 200 10.17 -14.26 13.37
C LYS A 200 10.74 -15.08 12.22
N LEU A 201 11.10 -14.44 11.11
CA LEU A 201 11.76 -15.09 9.98
C LEU A 201 13.14 -15.60 10.39
N SER A 202 13.94 -14.80 11.09
CA SER A 202 15.26 -15.20 11.59
C SER A 202 15.15 -16.37 12.57
N LYS A 203 14.18 -16.37 13.48
CA LYS A 203 13.92 -17.48 14.40
C LYS A 203 13.55 -18.75 13.66
N LYS A 204 12.70 -18.65 12.64
CA LYS A 204 12.35 -19.78 11.78
C LYS A 204 13.55 -20.33 11.02
N ILE A 205 14.42 -19.45 10.49
CA ILE A 205 15.65 -19.86 9.81
C ILE A 205 16.60 -20.52 10.80
N SER A 206 16.82 -19.92 11.97
CA SER A 206 17.62 -20.49 13.07
C SER A 206 17.20 -21.91 13.42
N THR A 207 15.88 -22.17 13.54
CA THR A 207 15.35 -23.52 13.81
C THR A 207 15.52 -24.50 12.65
N LEU A 208 15.56 -24.01 11.40
CA LEU A 208 15.70 -24.86 10.21
C LEU A 208 17.16 -25.17 9.88
N THR A 209 18.07 -24.24 10.18
CA THR A 209 19.51 -24.36 9.84
C THR A 209 20.38 -24.68 11.04
N ASN A 210 19.81 -24.83 12.25
CA ASN A 210 20.53 -25.04 13.52
C ASN A 210 21.61 -23.98 13.77
N MET A 211 21.35 -22.74 13.36
CA MET A 211 22.25 -21.59 13.58
C MET A 211 21.77 -20.74 14.75
N SER A 212 22.68 -19.98 15.37
CA SER A 212 22.29 -19.00 16.39
C SER A 212 21.30 -17.97 15.83
N ILE A 213 20.41 -17.44 16.68
CA ILE A 213 19.41 -16.43 16.27
C ILE A 213 20.12 -15.20 15.68
N LEU A 214 21.26 -14.78 16.24
CA LEU A 214 22.05 -13.64 15.74
C LEU A 214 22.65 -13.91 14.36
N SER A 215 23.15 -15.12 14.10
CA SER A 215 23.64 -15.52 12.77
C SER A 215 22.51 -15.59 11.74
N ALA A 216 21.35 -16.12 12.13
CA ALA A 216 20.16 -16.12 11.26
C ALA A 216 19.62 -14.70 11.03
N LEU A 217 19.77 -13.81 12.00
CA LEU A 217 19.42 -12.39 11.89
C LEU A 217 20.34 -11.67 10.89
N ASP A 218 21.66 -11.88 10.96
CA ASP A 218 22.60 -11.32 9.97
C ASP A 218 22.32 -11.86 8.56
N ALA A 219 21.98 -13.15 8.42
CA ALA A 219 21.59 -13.72 7.12
C ALA A 219 20.30 -13.09 6.54
N VAL A 220 19.28 -12.87 7.38
CA VAL A 220 18.02 -12.22 6.96
C VAL A 220 18.26 -10.77 6.56
N TYR A 221 19.07 -10.03 7.32
CA TYR A 221 19.34 -8.62 7.04
C TYR A 221 20.37 -8.40 5.93
N ALA A 222 21.30 -9.32 5.69
CA ALA A 222 22.21 -9.27 4.55
C ALA A 222 21.45 -9.32 3.20
N HIS A 223 20.27 -9.95 3.18
CA HIS A 223 19.39 -10.02 2.00
C HIS A 223 18.23 -9.01 2.03
N HIS A 224 18.24 -8.06 2.98
CA HIS A 224 17.16 -7.08 3.11
C HIS A 224 17.23 -6.03 1.97
N PRO A 225 16.09 -5.62 1.38
CA PRO A 225 16.07 -4.67 0.26
C PRO A 225 16.47 -3.23 0.63
N SER A 226 16.56 -2.92 1.93
CA SER A 226 17.13 -1.66 2.42
C SER A 226 18.55 -1.86 2.92
N GLU A 227 19.51 -1.24 2.24
CA GLU A 227 20.92 -1.21 2.65
C GLU A 227 21.08 -0.51 4.02
N ARG A 228 20.27 0.53 4.30
CA ARG A 228 20.31 1.26 5.57
C ARG A 228 19.96 0.39 6.77
N VAL A 229 18.87 -0.37 6.65
CA VAL A 229 18.43 -1.32 7.69
C VAL A 229 19.49 -2.40 7.90
N SER A 230 20.03 -2.94 6.81
CA SER A 230 21.08 -3.97 6.84
C SER A 230 22.34 -3.47 7.56
N ASN A 231 22.86 -2.32 7.16
CA ASN A 231 24.07 -1.73 7.74
C ASN A 231 23.91 -1.38 9.21
N LEU A 232 22.75 -0.85 9.59
CA LEU A 232 22.46 -0.51 10.98
C LEU A 232 22.41 -1.74 11.88
N LEU A 233 21.65 -2.75 11.46
CA LEU A 233 21.46 -3.95 12.26
C LEU A 233 22.74 -4.77 12.32
N ARG A 234 23.53 -4.82 11.25
CA ARG A 234 24.86 -5.42 11.28
C ARG A 234 25.77 -4.73 12.31
N ARG A 235 25.73 -3.40 12.43
CA ARG A 235 26.50 -2.68 13.47
C ARG A 235 26.03 -3.04 14.88
N VAL A 236 24.72 -3.11 15.11
CA VAL A 236 24.14 -3.48 16.41
C VAL A 236 24.46 -4.94 16.77
N ILE A 237 24.32 -5.87 15.82
CA ILE A 237 24.62 -7.29 16.00
C ILE A 237 26.12 -7.49 16.27
N ASN A 238 27.00 -6.87 15.49
CA ASN A 238 28.44 -6.97 15.69
C ASN A 238 28.86 -6.41 17.05
N ALA A 239 28.26 -5.31 17.50
CA ALA A 239 28.50 -4.76 18.83
C ALA A 239 28.07 -5.72 19.94
N ALA A 240 26.86 -6.29 19.81
CA ALA A 240 26.33 -7.24 20.77
C ALA A 240 27.15 -8.53 20.86
N VAL A 241 27.65 -9.03 19.72
CA VAL A 241 28.50 -10.24 19.67
C VAL A 241 29.90 -9.97 20.21
N ALA A 242 30.49 -8.80 19.90
CA ALA A 242 31.88 -8.51 20.25
C ALA A 242 32.07 -8.02 21.69
N ARG A 243 31.12 -7.25 22.24
CA ARG A 243 31.30 -6.56 23.53
C ARG A 243 30.32 -7.00 24.62
N GLY A 244 29.26 -7.75 24.28
CA GLY A 244 28.19 -8.10 25.22
C GLY A 244 27.31 -6.92 25.67
N ASP A 245 27.78 -5.68 25.45
CA ASP A 245 27.07 -4.43 25.69
C ASP A 245 26.96 -3.64 24.38
N TYR A 246 25.73 -3.26 24.03
CA TYR A 246 25.40 -2.53 22.81
C TYR A 246 25.05 -1.06 23.09
N SER A 247 25.11 -0.59 24.34
CA SER A 247 24.77 0.78 24.77
C SER A 247 25.55 1.87 24.02
N GLU A 248 26.88 1.81 24.04
CA GLU A 248 27.77 2.78 23.37
C GLU A 248 27.53 2.83 21.84
N VAL A 249 27.24 1.68 21.23
CA VAL A 249 26.94 1.60 19.79
C VAL A 249 25.54 2.11 19.49
N THR A 250 24.56 1.85 20.36
CA THR A 250 23.22 2.42 20.21
C THR A 250 23.20 3.93 20.32
N GLU A 251 23.99 4.54 21.18
CA GLU A 251 24.08 6.01 21.27
C GLU A 251 24.66 6.63 20.00
N ARG A 252 25.81 6.14 19.52
CA ARG A 252 26.41 6.66 18.26
C ARG A 252 25.52 6.45 17.04
N VAL A 253 24.79 5.34 17.00
CA VAL A 253 23.84 5.03 15.92
C VAL A 253 22.56 5.88 16.06
N PHE A 254 22.16 6.20 17.29
CA PHE A 254 21.00 7.03 17.58
C PHE A 254 21.18 8.44 16.99
N ASP A 255 22.30 9.12 17.23
CA ASP A 255 22.51 10.49 16.74
C ASP A 255 22.48 10.59 15.20
N VAL A 256 23.10 9.62 14.53
CA VAL A 256 23.10 9.53 13.06
C VAL A 256 21.70 9.26 12.52
N LEU A 257 20.92 8.39 13.18
CA LEU A 257 19.55 8.12 12.77
C LEU A 257 18.58 9.24 13.11
N TYR A 258 18.80 9.93 14.23
CA TYR A 258 17.94 11.00 14.69
C TYR A 258 18.05 12.18 13.73
N SER A 259 19.26 12.62 13.42
CA SER A 259 19.51 13.67 12.40
C SER A 259 18.93 13.28 11.03
N TRP A 260 19.06 12.01 10.63
CA TRP A 260 18.41 11.50 9.43
C TRP A 260 16.88 11.55 9.52
N PHE A 261 16.30 11.10 10.63
CA PHE A 261 14.85 11.11 10.85
C PHE A 261 14.32 12.54 10.82
N GLU A 262 14.97 13.47 11.51
CA GLU A 262 14.67 14.90 11.52
C GLU A 262 14.69 15.49 10.11
N SER A 263 15.73 15.21 9.30
CA SER A 263 15.79 15.65 7.90
C SER A 263 14.63 15.10 7.07
N ARG A 264 14.22 13.85 7.33
CA ARG A 264 13.10 13.20 6.64
C ARG A 264 11.77 13.81 7.07
N VAL A 265 11.59 14.10 8.35
CA VAL A 265 10.38 14.78 8.86
C VAL A 265 10.28 16.18 8.27
N SER A 266 11.37 16.95 8.27
CA SER A 266 11.43 18.28 7.64
C SER A 266 11.03 18.23 6.16
N GLY A 267 11.62 17.31 5.40
CA GLY A 267 11.25 17.12 3.98
C GLY A 267 9.80 16.65 3.78
N LEU A 268 9.29 15.80 4.68
CA LEU A 268 7.91 15.30 4.62
C LEU A 268 6.90 16.39 4.97
N VAL A 269 7.22 17.27 5.91
CA VAL A 269 6.43 18.48 6.22
C VAL A 269 6.40 19.40 5.00
N GLY A 270 7.55 19.68 4.37
CA GLY A 270 7.61 20.47 3.14
C GLY A 270 6.74 19.90 2.01
N ASN A 271 6.83 18.60 1.76
CA ASN A 271 6.01 17.92 0.74
C ASN A 271 4.52 17.89 1.10
N LEU A 272 4.18 17.69 2.38
CA LEU A 272 2.80 17.76 2.85
C LEU A 272 2.22 19.16 2.66
N THR A 273 2.98 20.21 2.93
CA THR A 273 2.53 21.59 2.69
C THR A 273 2.20 21.81 1.22
N ILE A 274 3.01 21.26 0.29
CA ILE A 274 2.73 21.32 -1.15
C ILE A 274 1.47 20.54 -1.52
N ILE A 275 1.32 19.30 -1.02
CA ILE A 275 0.16 18.44 -1.31
C ILE A 275 -1.12 19.05 -0.72
N VAL A 276 -1.07 19.52 0.52
CA VAL A 276 -2.20 20.19 1.18
C VAL A 276 -2.51 21.49 0.45
N GLY A 277 -1.52 22.31 0.10
CA GLY A 277 -1.72 23.54 -0.67
C GLY A 277 -2.34 23.30 -2.04
N THR A 278 -1.84 22.33 -2.81
CA THR A 278 -2.38 21.96 -4.13
C THR A 278 -3.76 21.32 -4.03
N SER A 279 -3.99 20.44 -3.07
CA SER A 279 -5.31 19.85 -2.87
C SER A 279 -6.32 20.91 -2.43
N LEU A 280 -5.98 21.80 -1.50
CA LEU A 280 -6.84 22.90 -1.07
C LEU A 280 -7.13 23.85 -2.24
N PHE A 281 -6.15 24.15 -3.08
CA PHE A 281 -6.36 24.90 -4.32
C PHE A 281 -7.37 24.20 -5.24
N VAL A 282 -7.19 22.90 -5.53
CA VAL A 282 -8.12 22.14 -6.38
C VAL A 282 -9.52 22.10 -5.76
N TYR A 283 -9.65 21.87 -4.46
CA TYR A 283 -10.94 21.81 -3.77
C TYR A 283 -11.65 23.15 -3.69
N LEU A 284 -10.91 24.26 -3.63
CA LEU A 284 -11.50 25.59 -3.51
C LEU A 284 -11.83 26.16 -4.89
N PHE A 285 -11.00 25.91 -5.91
CA PHE A 285 -11.20 26.45 -7.26
C PHE A 285 -12.13 25.61 -8.12
N THR A 286 -12.16 24.28 -7.97
CA THR A 286 -13.01 23.44 -8.84
C THR A 286 -14.51 23.75 -8.67
N PRO A 287 -15.08 23.89 -7.45
CA PRO A 287 -16.47 24.31 -7.28
C PRO A 287 -16.72 25.74 -7.82
N VAL A 288 -15.74 26.65 -7.69
CA VAL A 288 -15.85 28.03 -8.20
C VAL A 288 -15.87 28.07 -9.72
N ILE A 289 -15.00 27.32 -10.39
CA ILE A 289 -14.98 27.20 -11.87
C ILE A 289 -16.29 26.58 -12.34
N VAL A 290 -16.71 25.50 -11.69
CA VAL A 290 -17.95 24.79 -12.01
C VAL A 290 -19.18 25.69 -11.80
N ALA A 291 -19.21 26.50 -10.74
CA ALA A 291 -20.24 27.51 -10.49
C ALA A 291 -20.22 28.65 -11.52
N ALA A 292 -19.05 29.06 -12.01
CA ALA A 292 -18.95 30.09 -13.04
C ALA A 292 -19.41 29.59 -14.42
N VAL A 293 -19.20 28.31 -14.73
CA VAL A 293 -19.56 27.70 -16.02
C VAL A 293 -21.02 27.24 -16.06
N ALA A 294 -21.59 26.80 -14.94
CA ALA A 294 -22.96 26.27 -14.89
C ALA A 294 -24.05 27.20 -15.47
N PRO A 295 -24.08 28.52 -15.17
CA PRO A 295 -25.06 29.44 -15.74
C PRO A 295 -24.90 29.61 -17.25
N VAL A 296 -23.66 29.56 -17.76
CA VAL A 296 -23.36 29.66 -19.19
C VAL A 296 -23.89 28.46 -19.97
N MET A 297 -23.99 27.30 -19.31
CA MET A 297 -24.56 26.08 -19.88
C MET A 297 -26.07 25.93 -19.61
N GLY A 298 -26.71 26.95 -19.04
CA GLY A 298 -28.14 26.92 -18.69
C GLY A 298 -28.50 25.99 -17.53
N GLY A 299 -27.50 25.53 -16.76
CA GLY A 299 -27.70 24.62 -15.63
C GLY A 299 -27.92 25.34 -14.31
N ASN A 300 -28.72 24.73 -13.41
CA ASN A 300 -28.92 25.27 -12.08
C ASN A 300 -27.66 25.09 -11.20
N LEU A 301 -27.28 26.14 -10.48
CA LEU A 301 -26.03 26.23 -9.71
C LEU A 301 -25.97 25.24 -8.54
N LEU A 302 -27.11 24.99 -7.90
CA LEU A 302 -27.22 24.22 -6.67
C LEU A 302 -26.87 22.71 -6.84
N PRO A 303 -27.46 21.96 -7.79
CA PRO A 303 -27.10 20.56 -8.01
C PRO A 303 -25.67 20.41 -8.53
N VAL A 304 -25.21 21.34 -9.35
CA VAL A 304 -23.87 21.32 -9.94
C VAL A 304 -22.78 21.51 -8.86
N LEU A 305 -22.99 22.44 -7.92
CA LEU A 305 -22.14 22.59 -6.74
C LEU A 305 -22.19 21.36 -5.82
N GLY A 306 -23.39 20.82 -5.56
CA GLY A 306 -23.58 19.64 -4.73
C GLY A 306 -22.87 18.39 -5.25
N VAL A 307 -23.00 18.09 -6.55
CA VAL A 307 -22.31 16.99 -7.24
C VAL A 307 -20.80 17.18 -7.19
N SER A 308 -20.33 18.40 -7.49
CA SER A 308 -18.91 18.74 -7.52
C SER A 308 -18.25 18.53 -6.16
N LEU A 309 -18.86 19.04 -5.08
CA LEU A 309 -18.38 18.88 -3.72
C LEU A 309 -18.43 17.41 -3.25
N ALA A 310 -19.51 16.68 -3.55
CA ALA A 310 -19.65 15.29 -3.13
C ALA A 310 -18.59 14.37 -3.77
N LEU A 311 -18.33 14.55 -5.07
CA LEU A 311 -17.28 13.84 -5.80
C LEU A 311 -15.90 14.21 -5.26
N GLN A 312 -15.65 15.50 -5.02
CA GLN A 312 -14.38 15.99 -4.51
C GLN A 312 -14.04 15.45 -3.12
N VAL A 313 -14.95 15.56 -2.16
CA VAL A 313 -14.73 15.06 -0.78
C VAL A 313 -14.47 13.55 -0.80
N SER A 314 -15.23 12.80 -1.59
CA SER A 314 -15.05 11.35 -1.70
C SER A 314 -13.75 10.98 -2.43
N ALA A 315 -13.38 11.73 -3.47
CA ALA A 315 -12.12 11.58 -4.19
C ALA A 315 -10.92 11.89 -3.28
N PHE A 316 -11.03 12.87 -2.40
CA PHE A 316 -9.99 13.19 -1.43
C PHE A 316 -9.69 12.01 -0.51
N PHE A 317 -10.70 11.50 0.18
CA PHE A 317 -10.50 10.43 1.16
C PHE A 317 -10.02 9.13 0.50
N THR A 318 -10.45 8.86 -0.73
CA THR A 318 -9.96 7.69 -1.50
C THR A 318 -8.52 7.88 -1.96
N LEU A 319 -8.15 9.04 -2.53
CA LEU A 319 -6.77 9.35 -2.92
C LEU A 319 -5.85 9.35 -1.70
N TYR A 320 -6.24 9.99 -0.60
CA TYR A 320 -5.51 9.96 0.66
C TYR A 320 -5.29 8.52 1.14
N SER A 321 -6.34 7.69 1.12
CA SER A 321 -6.24 6.29 1.51
C SER A 321 -5.30 5.47 0.62
N ILE A 322 -5.28 5.76 -0.68
CA ILE A 322 -4.39 5.12 -1.66
C ILE A 322 -2.94 5.56 -1.42
N ILE A 323 -2.70 6.87 -1.33
CA ILE A 323 -1.36 7.45 -1.12
C ILE A 323 -0.77 6.93 0.19
N VAL A 324 -1.52 6.95 1.28
CA VAL A 324 -1.07 6.41 2.59
C VAL A 324 -0.88 4.90 2.56
N GLY A 325 -1.65 4.19 1.72
CA GLY A 325 -1.44 2.76 1.47
C GLY A 325 -0.12 2.46 0.75
N LEU A 326 0.27 3.32 -0.20
CA LEU A 326 1.47 3.18 -1.02
C LEU A 326 2.73 3.72 -0.33
N TYR A 327 2.59 4.76 0.48
CA TYR A 327 3.65 5.43 1.23
C TYR A 327 3.31 5.44 2.71
N PRO A 328 3.49 4.32 3.44
CA PRO A 328 3.24 4.27 4.87
C PRO A 328 4.28 5.16 5.56
N SER A 329 3.95 6.41 5.82
CA SER A 329 4.72 7.26 6.74
C SER A 329 4.35 6.90 8.17
N SER A 330 5.31 7.01 9.08
CA SER A 330 5.09 6.74 10.49
C SER A 330 4.25 7.80 11.21
N LEU A 331 4.24 9.00 10.65
CA LEU A 331 3.60 10.19 11.21
C LEU A 331 2.20 10.43 10.63
N ILE A 332 1.88 9.79 9.50
CA ILE A 332 0.59 10.00 8.85
C ILE A 332 -0.49 9.12 9.49
N VAL A 333 -1.67 9.70 9.73
CA VAL A 333 -2.86 9.03 10.27
C VAL A 333 -3.26 7.89 9.34
N ARG A 334 -3.22 6.67 9.85
CA ARG A 334 -3.65 5.48 9.11
C ARG A 334 -5.17 5.48 9.04
N PRO A 335 -5.78 5.67 7.86
CA PRO A 335 -7.24 5.64 7.76
C PRO A 335 -7.73 4.24 8.12
N SER A 336 -8.73 4.17 8.99
CA SER A 336 -9.32 2.90 9.41
C SER A 336 -9.99 2.19 8.23
N ARG A 337 -10.14 0.86 8.34
CA ARG A 337 -10.79 0.07 7.28
C ARG A 337 -12.19 0.58 6.99
N VAL A 338 -12.90 1.03 8.03
CA VAL A 338 -14.24 1.61 7.91
C VAL A 338 -14.19 2.87 7.06
N LEU A 339 -13.32 3.83 7.39
CA LEU A 339 -13.20 5.08 6.62
C LEU A 339 -12.88 4.83 5.14
N ARG A 340 -11.97 3.88 4.86
CA ARG A 340 -11.62 3.52 3.48
C ARG A 340 -12.80 2.95 2.71
N LEU A 341 -13.54 2.02 3.32
CA LEU A 341 -14.68 1.39 2.68
C LEU A 341 -15.83 2.38 2.49
N THR A 342 -16.12 3.20 3.50
CA THR A 342 -17.18 4.21 3.40
C THR A 342 -16.84 5.28 2.38
N ALA A 343 -15.57 5.74 2.31
CA ALA A 343 -15.15 6.73 1.32
C ALA A 343 -15.14 6.18 -0.11
N LEU A 344 -14.75 4.90 -0.29
CA LEU A 344 -14.79 4.26 -1.60
C LEU A 344 -16.23 4.00 -2.06
N ALA A 345 -17.10 3.57 -1.14
CA ALA A 345 -18.52 3.42 -1.41
C ALA A 345 -19.17 4.76 -1.74
N SER A 346 -18.87 5.82 -0.99
CA SER A 346 -19.41 7.16 -1.26
C SER A 346 -18.92 7.71 -2.60
N LEU A 347 -17.66 7.44 -2.98
CA LEU A 347 -17.14 7.83 -4.30
C LEU A 347 -17.86 7.09 -5.43
N LEU A 348 -17.98 5.76 -5.34
CA LEU A 348 -18.65 4.97 -6.36
C LEU A 348 -20.12 5.35 -6.51
N ALA A 349 -20.81 5.59 -5.39
CA ALA A 349 -22.22 5.97 -5.39
C ALA A 349 -22.43 7.41 -5.89
N SER A 350 -21.58 8.37 -5.52
CA SER A 350 -21.67 9.73 -6.05
C SER A 350 -21.35 9.78 -7.55
N ALA A 351 -20.34 9.01 -8.01
CA ALA A 351 -20.02 8.86 -9.42
C ALA A 351 -21.14 8.18 -10.20
N SER A 352 -21.79 7.16 -9.65
CA SER A 352 -22.90 6.48 -10.33
C SER A 352 -24.14 7.38 -10.46
N VAL A 353 -24.46 8.19 -9.44
CA VAL A 353 -25.55 9.19 -9.51
C VAL A 353 -25.24 10.25 -10.58
N ALA A 354 -23.99 10.73 -10.63
CA ALA A 354 -23.57 11.69 -11.66
C ALA A 354 -23.65 11.08 -13.08
N LEU A 355 -23.12 9.86 -13.27
CA LEU A 355 -23.16 9.15 -14.55
C LEU A 355 -24.59 8.81 -14.98
N TYR A 356 -25.47 8.45 -14.04
CA TYR A 356 -26.88 8.20 -14.32
C TYR A 356 -27.56 9.45 -14.89
N ASN A 357 -27.39 10.61 -14.23
CA ASN A 357 -27.98 11.86 -14.71
C ASN A 357 -27.44 12.25 -16.09
N VAL A 358 -26.14 12.07 -16.35
CA VAL A 358 -25.55 12.31 -17.68
C VAL A 358 -26.13 11.35 -18.71
N PHE A 359 -26.23 10.06 -18.39
CA PHE A 359 -26.76 9.05 -19.29
C PHE A 359 -28.23 9.32 -19.66
N VAL A 360 -29.07 9.61 -18.67
CA VAL A 360 -30.49 9.91 -18.87
C VAL A 360 -30.67 11.18 -19.73
N LEU A 361 -29.83 12.19 -19.51
CA LEU A 361 -29.84 13.40 -20.33
C LEU A 361 -29.48 13.10 -21.80
N VAL A 362 -28.48 12.23 -22.04
CA VAL A 362 -28.05 11.85 -23.39
C VAL A 362 -29.08 10.98 -24.10
N THR A 363 -29.82 10.14 -23.38
CA THR A 363 -30.89 9.30 -23.95
C THR A 363 -32.23 10.02 -24.09
N GLY A 364 -32.31 11.30 -23.72
CA GLY A 364 -33.52 12.12 -23.84
C GLY A 364 -34.58 11.85 -22.76
N GLY A 365 -34.21 11.20 -21.66
CA GLY A 365 -35.08 11.03 -20.50
C GLY A 365 -34.99 12.20 -19.52
N GLU A 366 -35.90 12.24 -18.54
CA GLU A 366 -35.87 13.24 -17.48
C GLU A 366 -34.88 12.83 -16.37
N PRO A 367 -33.86 13.64 -16.08
CA PRO A 367 -32.89 13.34 -15.01
C PRO A 367 -33.57 13.38 -13.64
N LEU A 368 -32.89 12.86 -12.62
CA LEU A 368 -33.37 12.98 -11.24
C LEU A 368 -33.56 14.46 -10.88
N GLY A 369 -34.67 14.76 -10.21
CA GLY A 369 -34.95 16.13 -9.76
C GLY A 369 -33.82 16.70 -8.90
N GLU A 370 -33.57 18.00 -9.02
CA GLU A 370 -32.40 18.66 -8.42
C GLU A 370 -32.33 18.48 -6.89
N TYR A 371 -33.45 18.62 -6.19
CA TYR A 371 -33.51 18.40 -4.74
C TYR A 371 -33.30 16.93 -4.36
N LEU A 372 -33.79 16.00 -5.20
CA LEU A 372 -33.61 14.57 -4.98
C LEU A 372 -32.14 14.16 -5.18
N THR A 373 -31.48 14.67 -6.22
CA THR A 373 -30.04 14.44 -6.45
C THR A 373 -29.20 14.95 -5.30
N LEU A 374 -29.46 16.17 -4.82
CA LEU A 374 -28.74 16.74 -3.70
C LEU A 374 -28.99 15.96 -2.40
N ALA A 375 -30.24 15.57 -2.13
CA ALA A 375 -30.56 14.75 -0.96
C ALA A 375 -29.82 13.40 -0.99
N ILE A 376 -29.80 12.72 -2.15
CA ILE A 376 -29.07 11.46 -2.32
C ILE A 376 -27.57 11.67 -2.08
N LEU A 377 -26.96 12.71 -2.65
CA LEU A 377 -25.54 12.98 -2.49
C LEU A 377 -25.15 13.29 -1.04
N VAL A 378 -25.97 14.07 -0.33
CA VAL A 378 -25.75 14.35 1.10
C VAL A 378 -25.79 13.05 1.91
N VAL A 379 -26.80 12.20 1.67
CA VAL A 379 -26.93 10.90 2.35
C VAL A 379 -25.73 9.98 2.05
N LEU A 380 -25.17 10.03 0.85
CA LEU A 380 -24.03 9.21 0.45
C LEU A 380 -22.70 9.67 1.07
N VAL A 381 -22.52 10.97 1.29
CA VAL A 381 -21.26 11.53 1.83
C VAL A 381 -21.26 11.60 3.37
N LEU A 382 -22.42 11.77 3.99
CA LEU A 382 -22.56 11.92 5.45
C LEU A 382 -21.85 10.81 6.27
N PRO A 383 -21.94 9.51 5.93
CA PRO A 383 -21.26 8.47 6.69
C PRO A 383 -19.73 8.62 6.66
N ALA A 384 -19.15 8.99 5.52
CA ALA A 384 -17.72 9.20 5.39
C ALA A 384 -17.26 10.38 6.25
N LEU A 385 -18.03 11.47 6.28
CA LEU A 385 -17.77 12.63 7.14
C LEU A 385 -17.82 12.27 8.62
N VAL A 386 -18.88 11.58 9.07
CA VAL A 386 -19.02 11.17 10.48
C VAL A 386 -17.86 10.27 10.91
N VAL A 387 -17.48 9.28 10.09
CA VAL A 387 -16.35 8.40 10.40
C VAL A 387 -15.04 9.19 10.43
N SER A 388 -14.84 10.15 9.53
CA SER A 388 -13.64 10.99 9.51
C SER A 388 -13.49 11.84 10.79
N GLU A 389 -14.59 12.43 11.28
CA GLU A 389 -14.63 13.22 12.51
C GLU A 389 -14.33 12.36 13.75
N VAL A 390 -14.83 11.13 13.79
CA VAL A 390 -14.52 10.18 14.86
C VAL A 390 -13.03 9.81 14.87
N GLU A 391 -12.41 9.62 13.70
CA GLU A 391 -10.97 9.36 13.61
C GLU A 391 -10.15 10.59 14.03
N LEU A 392 -10.57 11.80 13.65
CA LEU A 392 -9.89 13.04 14.07
C LEU A 392 -9.92 13.22 15.60
N ARG A 393 -11.06 12.96 16.24
CA ARG A 393 -11.17 12.99 17.70
C ARG A 393 -10.29 11.93 18.38
N ARG A 394 -10.11 10.77 17.73
CA ARG A 394 -9.18 9.74 18.22
C ARG A 394 -7.73 10.23 18.13
N VAL A 395 -7.33 10.84 17.03
CA VAL A 395 -5.99 11.44 16.86
C VAL A 395 -5.73 12.44 17.98
N HIS A 396 -6.65 13.39 18.18
CA HIS A 396 -6.51 14.41 19.22
C HIS A 396 -6.39 13.83 20.64
N LEU A 397 -7.12 12.74 20.93
CA LEU A 397 -7.03 12.04 22.22
C LEU A 397 -5.63 11.44 22.44
N TYR A 398 -5.05 10.82 21.42
CA TYR A 398 -3.71 10.24 21.52
C TYR A 398 -2.62 11.33 21.55
N ASP A 399 -2.75 12.42 20.79
CA ASP A 399 -1.84 13.57 20.85
C ASP A 399 -1.83 14.18 22.26
N THR A 400 -3.02 14.37 22.85
CA THR A 400 -3.17 14.90 24.20
C THR A 400 -2.53 13.94 25.21
N PHE A 401 -2.76 12.63 25.07
CA PHE A 401 -2.13 11.63 25.93
C PHE A 401 -0.60 11.67 25.84
N ILE A 402 -0.02 11.77 24.64
CA ILE A 402 1.44 11.83 24.47
C ILE A 402 2.03 13.06 25.16
N ARG A 403 1.39 14.23 24.99
CA ARG A 403 1.83 15.47 25.67
C ARG A 403 1.84 15.29 27.18
N VAL A 404 0.73 14.80 27.74
CA VAL A 404 0.61 14.57 29.18
C VAL A 404 1.60 13.51 29.68
N ALA A 405 1.83 12.46 28.89
CA ALA A 405 2.81 11.43 29.21
C ALA A 405 4.22 12.00 29.22
N SER A 406 4.59 12.80 28.22
CA SER A 406 5.87 13.48 28.17
C SER A 406 6.07 14.38 29.40
N ASP A 407 5.09 15.24 29.71
CA ASP A 407 5.16 16.14 30.87
C ASP A 407 5.23 15.37 32.20
N ALA A 408 4.48 14.27 32.32
CA ALA A 408 4.51 13.43 33.51
C ALA A 408 5.86 12.71 33.68
N LEU A 409 6.47 12.23 32.58
CA LEU A 409 7.77 11.57 32.61
C LEU A 409 8.88 12.55 32.95
N THR A 410 8.85 13.78 32.42
CA THR A 410 9.85 14.81 32.78
C THR A 410 9.73 15.22 34.25
N VAL A 411 8.51 15.37 34.77
CA VAL A 411 8.28 15.65 36.20
C VAL A 411 8.73 14.48 37.06
N ALA A 412 8.42 13.24 36.69
CA ALA A 412 8.89 12.05 37.40
C ALA A 412 10.43 12.00 37.43
N ALA A 413 11.08 12.21 36.28
CA ALA A 413 12.53 12.25 36.17
C ALA A 413 13.19 13.36 36.99
N ALA A 414 12.53 14.50 37.17
CA ALA A 414 13.01 15.61 37.99
C ALA A 414 12.79 15.39 39.49
N THR A 415 11.68 14.77 39.87
CA THR A 415 11.24 14.62 41.28
C THR A 415 11.65 13.29 41.91
N GLY A 416 11.99 12.28 41.11
CA GLY A 416 12.20 10.92 41.59
C GLY A 416 10.91 10.17 41.92
N GLU A 417 9.73 10.75 41.66
CA GLU A 417 8.44 10.08 41.89
C GLU A 417 8.21 8.92 40.90
N ASN A 418 7.38 7.95 41.30
CA ASN A 418 6.98 6.87 40.40
C ASN A 418 6.25 7.45 39.16
N PRO A 419 6.74 7.19 37.93
CA PRO A 419 6.21 7.77 36.71
C PRO A 419 4.74 7.41 36.45
N ILE A 420 4.29 6.24 36.91
CA ILE A 420 2.89 5.81 36.79
C ILE A 420 1.99 6.69 37.66
N ALA A 421 2.40 6.97 38.90
CA ALA A 421 1.63 7.79 39.83
C ALA A 421 1.55 9.25 39.36
N VAL A 422 2.66 9.80 38.86
CA VAL A 422 2.70 11.16 38.28
C VAL A 422 1.80 11.24 37.05
N LEU A 423 1.85 10.24 36.17
CA LEU A 423 1.02 10.18 34.98
C LEU A 423 -0.48 10.17 35.32
N GLU A 424 -0.90 9.31 36.24
CA GLU A 424 -2.31 9.24 36.65
C GLU A 424 -2.80 10.55 37.27
N ARG A 425 -1.97 11.20 38.08
CA ARG A 425 -2.26 12.52 38.67
C ARG A 425 -2.41 13.60 37.60
N SER A 426 -1.48 13.69 36.65
CA SER A 426 -1.45 14.72 35.61
C SER A 426 -2.62 14.61 34.63
N THR A 427 -3.07 13.38 34.33
CA THR A 427 -4.13 13.16 33.31
C THR A 427 -5.51 13.61 33.74
N SER A 428 -5.76 13.76 35.05
CA SER A 428 -7.03 14.25 35.60
C SER A 428 -7.44 15.63 35.04
N ARG A 429 -6.46 16.46 34.67
CA ARG A 429 -6.65 17.82 34.14
C ARG A 429 -7.11 17.86 32.67
N TYR A 430 -6.95 16.77 31.92
CA TYR A 430 -7.16 16.71 30.46
C TYR A 430 -8.45 15.98 30.07
N GLY A 431 -9.32 15.70 31.04
CA GLY A 431 -10.66 15.17 30.83
C GLY A 431 -10.79 13.65 30.91
N GLY A 432 -12.04 13.19 31.07
CA GLY A 432 -12.36 11.80 31.39
C GLY A 432 -11.97 10.76 30.33
N ARG A 433 -11.75 11.16 29.08
CA ARG A 433 -11.31 10.25 28.01
C ARG A 433 -9.81 9.98 28.06
N VAL A 434 -9.01 11.00 28.35
CA VAL A 434 -7.56 10.88 28.52
C VAL A 434 -7.26 10.04 29.76
N THR A 435 -7.95 10.29 30.88
CA THR A 435 -7.78 9.48 32.11
C THR A 435 -8.12 8.00 31.89
N ARG A 436 -9.17 7.68 31.13
CA ARG A 436 -9.51 6.29 30.76
C ARG A 436 -8.42 5.66 29.90
N LEU A 437 -7.88 6.39 28.91
CA LEU A 437 -6.77 5.89 28.10
C LEU A 437 -5.55 5.64 28.98
N THR A 438 -5.19 6.60 29.85
CA THR A 438 -4.08 6.44 30.79
C THR A 438 -4.24 5.21 31.65
N ARG A 439 -5.38 5.02 32.31
CA ARG A 439 -5.65 3.82 33.11
C ARG A 439 -5.54 2.54 32.28
N ALA A 440 -6.01 2.58 31.03
CA ALA A 440 -5.85 1.43 30.13
C ALA A 440 -4.36 1.16 29.83
N VAL A 441 -3.56 2.21 29.60
CA VAL A 441 -2.11 2.10 29.37
C VAL A 441 -1.39 1.60 30.62
N THR A 442 -1.67 2.16 31.80
CA THR A 442 -1.05 1.76 33.06
C THR A 442 -1.47 0.36 33.50
N THR A 443 -2.67 -0.12 33.15
CA THR A 443 -3.06 -1.51 33.46
C THR A 443 -2.61 -2.52 32.40
N SER A 444 -2.28 -2.06 31.18
CA SER A 444 -2.01 -2.95 30.05
C SER A 444 -0.70 -3.72 30.13
N TYR A 445 0.27 -3.29 30.93
CA TYR A 445 1.52 -4.05 31.07
C TYR A 445 1.30 -5.43 31.72
N VAL A 446 0.17 -5.62 32.43
CA VAL A 446 -0.25 -6.88 33.05
C VAL A 446 -1.01 -7.78 32.06
N SER A 447 -1.64 -7.22 31.01
CA SER A 447 -2.48 -7.96 30.07
C SER A 447 -2.08 -7.73 28.62
N GLU A 448 -1.53 -8.78 28.01
CA GLU A 448 -1.14 -8.82 26.61
C GLU A 448 -2.29 -8.50 25.64
N ARG A 449 -3.53 -8.88 26.01
CA ARG A 449 -4.73 -8.59 25.22
C ARG A 449 -5.07 -7.10 25.23
N LEU A 450 -4.93 -6.44 26.38
CA LEU A 450 -5.14 -4.99 26.50
C LEU A 450 -4.05 -4.22 25.77
N ARG A 451 -2.78 -4.61 25.93
CA ARG A 451 -1.64 -4.05 25.20
C ARG A 451 -1.90 -4.04 23.69
N ARG A 452 -2.19 -5.20 23.11
CA ARG A 452 -2.51 -5.32 21.67
C ARG A 452 -3.71 -4.47 21.27
N GLY A 453 -4.76 -4.45 22.10
CA GLY A 453 -5.96 -3.66 21.83
C GLY A 453 -5.69 -2.15 21.75
N ILE A 454 -4.85 -1.62 22.63
CA ILE A 454 -4.52 -0.19 22.69
C ILE A 454 -3.58 0.19 21.55
N VAL A 455 -2.54 -0.61 21.29
CA VAL A 455 -1.58 -0.36 20.22
C VAL A 455 -2.23 -0.50 18.83
N ALA A 456 -3.16 -1.45 18.66
CA ALA A 456 -3.92 -1.61 17.40
C ALA A 456 -4.88 -0.46 17.11
N ARG A 457 -5.33 0.26 18.13
CA ARG A 457 -6.20 1.43 18.01
C ARG A 457 -5.42 2.72 17.80
N ALA A 458 -4.10 2.70 17.92
CA ALA A 458 -3.30 3.89 17.76
C ALA A 458 -3.41 4.44 16.31
N PRO A 459 -3.57 5.77 16.14
CA PRO A 459 -3.85 6.37 14.85
C PRO A 459 -2.65 6.39 13.89
N THR A 460 -1.43 6.35 14.42
CA THR A 460 -0.18 6.31 13.63
C THR A 460 0.80 5.30 14.24
N THR A 461 1.87 4.93 13.51
CA THR A 461 2.92 4.10 14.13
C THR A 461 3.69 4.86 15.19
N TYR A 462 3.82 6.18 15.07
CA TYR A 462 4.40 7.00 16.12
C TYR A 462 3.63 6.82 17.43
N HIS A 463 2.30 6.98 17.40
CA HIS A 463 1.45 6.77 18.58
C HIS A 463 1.54 5.34 19.10
N ALA A 464 1.52 4.36 18.20
CA ALA A 464 1.63 2.95 18.55
C ALA A 464 2.96 2.66 19.27
N ALA A 465 4.06 3.13 18.69
CA ALA A 465 5.41 2.88 19.19
C ALA A 465 5.65 3.61 20.50
N PHE A 466 5.23 4.87 20.63
CA PHE A 466 5.31 5.61 21.89
C PHE A 466 4.60 4.88 23.02
N VAL A 467 3.33 4.49 22.79
CA VAL A 467 2.51 3.82 23.79
C VAL A 467 3.07 2.44 24.14
N GLU A 468 3.50 1.65 23.15
CA GLU A 468 4.08 0.33 23.42
C GLU A 468 5.43 0.41 24.14
N THR A 469 6.31 1.34 23.75
CA THR A 469 7.56 1.59 24.45
C THR A 469 7.30 1.99 25.89
N LEU A 470 6.35 2.91 26.13
CA LEU A 470 5.96 3.32 27.48
C LEU A 470 5.47 2.14 28.34
N MET A 471 4.62 1.28 27.77
CA MET A 471 4.15 0.06 28.46
C MET A 471 5.29 -0.91 28.78
N ASN A 472 6.24 -1.08 27.86
CA ASN A 472 7.40 -1.95 28.07
C ASN A 472 8.33 -1.38 29.16
N VAL A 473 8.56 -0.07 29.16
CA VAL A 473 9.32 0.64 30.19
C VAL A 473 8.67 0.47 31.57
N PHE A 474 7.35 0.62 31.67
CA PHE A 474 6.61 0.35 32.92
C PHE A 474 6.69 -1.11 33.35
N LYS A 475 6.59 -2.06 32.42
CA LYS A 475 6.71 -3.50 32.70
C LYS A 475 8.07 -3.86 33.28
N LEU A 476 9.13 -3.19 32.82
CA LEU A 476 10.50 -3.44 33.23
C LEU A 476 10.88 -2.68 34.52
N GLY A 477 9.96 -1.90 35.09
CA GLY A 477 10.18 -1.21 36.36
C GLY A 477 11.15 -0.03 36.28
N ALA A 478 11.14 0.71 35.16
CA ALA A 478 12.08 1.80 34.94
C ALA A 478 12.07 2.84 36.06
N THR A 479 13.26 3.22 36.53
CA THR A 479 13.45 4.26 37.53
C THR A 479 13.39 5.65 36.89
N PRO A 480 13.11 6.72 37.65
CA PRO A 480 13.03 8.08 37.13
C PRO A 480 14.29 8.58 36.42
N GLU A 481 15.46 8.10 36.84
CA GLU A 481 16.74 8.43 36.20
C GLU A 481 16.87 7.84 34.78
N MET A 482 16.20 6.72 34.50
CA MET A 482 16.20 6.05 33.20
C MET A 482 15.29 6.73 32.17
N LEU A 483 14.47 7.69 32.60
CA LEU A 483 13.54 8.45 31.78
C LEU A 483 14.09 9.82 31.35
N LYS A 484 15.27 10.22 31.86
CA LYS A 484 16.05 11.36 31.38
C LYS A 484 16.71 11.01 30.04
#